data_AF-A0A497N7Q5-F1
#
_entry.id   AF-A0A497N7Q5-F1
#
_cell.length_a   1.000
_cell.length_b   1.000
_cell.length_c   1.000
_cell.angle_alpha   90.00
_cell.angle_beta   90.00
_cell.angle_gamma   90.00
#
_symmetry.space_group_name_H-M   'P 1'
#
loop_
_entity.id
_entity.type
_entity.pdbx_description
1 polymer ?
#
loop_
_entity_poly.entity_id
_entity_poly.type
_entity_poly.pdbx_seq_one_letter_code
_entity_poly.pdbx_strand_id
1 'polypeptide(L)'
;MEASQGLRIILDGHIHSKYSRATSKDMNIRNIARFAKVKGLNVVATGDFTHPGWLKELKETLKPSSFEGLYQPAENEENVYFMVTTEVCTISSFEGKPRRIHHVIWVPSLEVAEQISEALSAYGDLEADGRPTLNMEPPELVERVTEVSSDNLVFPAHAWTPWFSLFGAFSGFDRLKDCYQDMTGRIYALETGLSSDPPMNWRVSELDRLAIISNSDSHSFWPWRLGREANVFELPEPSYKAIVNALKSKDNRRFLFTIETDPAYGKYHWTGHRNCGVSMPAREAVKAGGICPVCGRRMTQGVEERVEELADRPEGFKPPGKPGFVHLIPLSEIIATSLGLENPQDRRVW
;
A
#
# COMPACT_ATOMS: atom_id res chain seq x y z
N MET A 1 13.69 37.71 -2.43
CA MET A 1 12.55 36.78 -2.26
C MET A 1 13.14 35.39 -2.28
N GLU A 2 13.48 34.86 -1.11
CA GLU A 2 13.83 33.45 -0.99
C GLU A 2 12.58 32.66 -1.39
N ALA A 3 12.67 31.85 -2.45
CA ALA A 3 11.64 30.85 -2.70
C ALA A 3 11.53 30.02 -1.42
N SER A 4 10.35 29.98 -0.80
CA SER A 4 10.11 29.07 0.32
C SER A 4 10.53 27.69 -0.16
N GLN A 5 11.62 27.15 0.39
CA GLN A 5 12.08 25.82 0.02
C GLN A 5 10.93 24.88 0.36
N GLY A 6 10.33 24.27 -0.68
CA GLY A 6 9.27 23.30 -0.49
C GLY A 6 9.74 22.19 0.44
N LEU A 7 8.80 21.58 1.17
CA LEU A 7 9.14 20.44 2.00
C LEU A 7 9.12 19.20 1.11
N ARG A 8 10.25 18.50 1.06
CA ARG A 8 10.29 17.14 0.55
C ARG A 8 9.56 16.22 1.51
N ILE A 9 8.51 15.56 1.03
CA ILE A 9 7.76 14.56 1.81
C ILE A 9 8.26 13.17 1.44
N ILE A 10 8.52 12.35 2.45
CA ILE A 10 8.72 10.91 2.32
C ILE A 10 7.59 10.26 3.12
N LEU A 11 6.60 9.76 2.36
CA LEU A 11 5.32 9.28 2.85
C LEU A 11 5.25 7.76 2.80
N ASP A 12 4.96 7.15 3.95
CA ASP A 12 4.44 5.78 4.01
C ASP A 12 2.94 5.85 4.32
N GLY A 13 2.09 5.67 3.31
CA GLY A 13 0.65 5.93 3.35
C GLY A 13 -0.21 4.70 3.67
N HIS A 14 0.38 3.56 4.03
CA HIS A 14 -0.34 2.35 4.40
C HIS A 14 0.42 1.55 5.46
N ILE A 15 -0.10 1.58 6.69
CA ILE A 15 0.38 0.78 7.83
C ILE A 15 -0.83 0.26 8.62
N HIS A 16 -0.57 -0.64 9.55
CA HIS A 16 -1.55 -1.13 10.51
C HIS A 16 -1.25 -0.70 11.94
N SER A 17 -2.27 -0.66 12.77
CA SER A 17 -2.20 -0.42 14.21
C SER A 17 -2.13 -1.73 14.99
N LYS A 18 -1.91 -1.62 16.31
CA LYS A 18 -1.97 -2.77 17.24
C LYS A 18 -3.32 -3.52 17.28
N TYR A 19 -4.37 -2.98 16.65
CA TYR A 19 -5.69 -3.60 16.55
C TYR A 19 -5.85 -4.52 15.34
N SER A 20 -4.94 -4.47 14.36
CA SER A 20 -4.93 -5.42 13.25
C SER A 20 -4.32 -6.76 13.65
N ARG A 21 -4.83 -7.86 13.08
CA ARG A 21 -4.23 -9.20 13.27
C ARG A 21 -2.77 -9.23 12.81
N ALA A 22 -1.98 -10.05 13.50
CA ALA A 22 -0.55 -10.25 13.23
C ALA A 22 0.31 -8.96 13.26
N THR A 23 -0.19 -7.89 13.87
CA THR A 23 0.55 -6.64 14.08
C THR A 23 1.15 -6.59 15.48
N SER A 24 2.29 -5.90 15.61
CA SER A 24 2.93 -5.68 16.91
C SER A 24 1.96 -4.99 17.89
N LYS A 25 1.92 -5.48 19.14
CA LYS A 25 1.14 -4.85 20.22
C LYS A 25 1.61 -3.43 20.55
N ASP A 26 2.85 -3.12 20.17
CA ASP A 26 3.52 -1.85 20.40
C ASP A 26 3.43 -0.91 19.18
N MET A 27 2.59 -1.26 18.19
CA MET A 27 2.30 -0.43 17.02
C MET A 27 1.36 0.73 17.41
N ASN A 28 1.92 1.69 18.14
CA ASN A 28 1.26 2.89 18.66
C ASN A 28 1.90 4.17 18.12
N ILE A 29 1.22 5.32 18.20
CA ILE A 29 1.66 6.61 17.64
C ILE A 29 3.08 6.99 18.10
N ARG A 30 3.40 6.78 19.38
CA ARG A 30 4.72 7.11 19.94
C ARG A 30 5.84 6.31 19.27
N ASN A 31 5.68 4.99 19.16
CA ASN A 31 6.69 4.13 18.54
C ASN A 31 6.78 4.38 17.02
N ILE A 32 5.64 4.54 16.34
CA ILE A 32 5.61 4.85 14.91
C ILE A 32 6.37 6.15 14.65
N ALA A 33 6.07 7.24 15.37
CA ALA A 33 6.74 8.53 15.19
C ALA A 33 8.26 8.43 15.44
N ARG A 34 8.66 7.75 16.52
CA ARG A 34 10.08 7.56 16.86
C ARG A 34 10.86 6.88 15.73
N PHE A 35 10.34 5.77 15.21
CA PHE A 35 11.06 4.98 14.22
C PHE A 35 10.85 5.46 12.77
N ALA A 36 9.76 6.18 12.50
CA ALA A 36 9.60 6.96 11.28
C ALA A 36 10.75 7.98 11.14
N LYS A 37 11.07 8.71 12.22
CA LYS A 37 12.22 9.63 12.24
C LYS A 37 13.55 8.92 12.01
N VAL A 38 13.77 7.76 12.63
CA VAL A 38 14.98 6.94 12.41
C VAL A 38 15.06 6.49 10.94
N LYS A 39 13.93 6.11 10.34
CA LYS A 39 13.83 5.71 8.94
C LYS A 39 14.03 6.87 7.97
N GLY A 40 13.68 8.09 8.38
CA GLY A 40 13.65 9.28 7.53
C GLY A 40 12.28 9.57 6.90
N LEU A 41 11.20 8.93 7.38
CA LEU A 41 9.84 9.29 7.01
C LEU A 41 9.41 10.56 7.75
N ASN A 42 8.70 11.44 7.07
CA ASN A 42 8.15 12.66 7.68
C ASN A 42 6.63 12.77 7.56
N VAL A 43 5.98 11.94 6.74
CA VAL A 43 4.54 11.72 6.81
C VAL A 43 4.29 10.21 6.87
N VAL A 44 3.42 9.78 7.78
CA VAL A 44 3.10 8.37 7.97
C VAL A 44 1.60 8.20 8.11
N ALA A 45 1.05 7.12 7.56
CA ALA A 45 -0.32 6.70 7.78
C ALA A 45 -0.62 6.50 9.28
N THR A 46 -1.86 6.75 9.70
CA THR A 46 -2.35 6.29 11.00
C THR A 46 -2.65 4.79 11.00
N GLY A 47 -3.14 4.27 9.86
CA GLY A 47 -3.75 2.94 9.77
C GLY A 47 -5.07 2.86 10.53
N ASP A 48 -5.88 1.86 10.16
CA ASP A 48 -6.99 1.29 10.94
C ASP A 48 -8.00 2.27 11.56
N PHE A 49 -8.24 3.47 10.99
CA PHE A 49 -9.10 4.47 11.64
C PHE A 49 -10.54 3.98 11.87
N THR A 50 -10.98 2.94 11.17
CA THR A 50 -12.31 2.34 11.31
C THR A 50 -12.49 1.61 12.63
N HIS A 51 -11.41 1.15 13.26
CA HIS A 51 -11.50 0.47 14.54
C HIS A 51 -11.75 1.49 15.66
N PRO A 52 -12.88 1.42 16.39
CA PRO A 52 -13.28 2.50 17.31
C PRO A 52 -12.32 2.68 18.47
N GLY A 53 -11.71 1.60 18.96
CA GLY A 53 -10.64 1.69 19.97
C GLY A 53 -9.41 2.43 19.47
N TRP A 54 -9.05 2.27 18.18
CA TRP A 54 -7.91 2.97 17.60
C TRP A 54 -8.25 4.42 17.30
N LEU A 55 -9.43 4.69 16.73
CA LEU A 55 -9.91 6.05 16.49
C LEU A 55 -9.93 6.90 17.76
N LYS A 56 -10.37 6.32 18.88
CA LYS A 56 -10.30 6.97 20.19
C LYS A 56 -8.86 7.32 20.57
N GLU A 57 -7.93 6.37 20.46
CA GLU A 57 -6.52 6.63 20.72
C GLU A 57 -5.92 7.69 19.79
N LEU A 58 -6.28 7.70 18.50
CA LEU A 58 -5.86 8.73 17.56
C LEU A 58 -6.32 10.11 18.02
N LYS A 59 -7.59 10.27 18.43
CA LYS A 59 -8.13 11.53 18.95
C LYS A 59 -7.47 11.99 20.25
N GLU A 60 -6.99 11.06 21.08
CA GLU A 60 -6.30 11.36 22.34
C GLU A 60 -4.80 11.67 22.15
N THR A 61 -4.14 11.02 21.17
CA THR A 61 -2.69 11.05 21.01
C THR A 61 -2.20 11.91 19.85
N LEU A 62 -3.09 12.37 18.97
CA LEU A 62 -2.79 13.28 17.87
C LEU A 62 -3.46 14.64 18.08
N LYS A 63 -2.79 15.69 17.60
CA LYS A 63 -3.34 17.05 17.47
C LYS A 63 -3.13 17.55 16.03
N PRO A 64 -3.95 18.48 15.53
CA PRO A 64 -3.69 19.12 14.24
C PRO A 64 -2.27 19.69 14.18
N SER A 65 -1.61 19.53 13.02
CA SER A 65 -0.30 20.14 12.76
C SER A 65 -0.44 21.53 12.11
N SER A 66 0.68 22.16 11.76
CA SER A 66 0.68 23.37 10.92
C SER A 66 0.30 23.10 9.46
N PHE A 67 0.25 21.84 9.02
CA PHE A 67 -0.12 21.43 7.67
C PHE A 67 -1.55 20.89 7.66
N GLU A 68 -2.41 21.49 6.83
CA GLU A 68 -3.84 21.16 6.78
C GLU A 68 -4.06 19.67 6.45
N GLY A 69 -4.92 19.02 7.24
CA GLY A 69 -5.24 17.60 7.13
C GLY A 69 -4.11 16.64 7.55
N LEU A 70 -3.01 17.16 8.09
CA LEU A 70 -1.96 16.37 8.72
C LEU A 70 -1.93 16.64 10.23
N TYR A 71 -1.59 15.60 10.99
CA TYR A 71 -1.58 15.60 12.44
C TYR A 71 -0.16 15.41 12.96
N GLN A 72 0.07 15.71 14.23
CA GLN A 72 1.34 15.46 14.92
C GLN A 72 1.05 14.83 16.30
N PRO A 73 1.98 14.05 16.87
CA PRO A 73 1.80 13.51 18.20
C PRO A 73 1.62 14.60 19.26
N ALA A 74 0.70 14.40 20.20
CA ALA A 74 0.40 15.36 21.26
C ALA A 74 1.53 15.49 22.29
N GLU A 75 2.16 14.36 22.65
CA GLU A 75 3.17 14.28 23.71
C GLU A 75 4.60 14.61 23.23
N ASN A 76 4.86 14.51 21.92
CA ASN A 76 6.21 14.71 21.37
C ASN A 76 6.11 15.27 19.95
N GLU A 77 6.42 16.55 19.79
CA GLU A 77 6.51 17.23 18.50
C GLU A 77 7.77 16.78 17.77
N GLU A 78 7.77 15.51 17.35
CA GLU A 78 8.70 15.05 16.33
C GLU A 78 8.32 15.70 14.99
N ASN A 79 9.30 15.97 14.13
CA ASN A 79 9.07 16.42 12.75
C ASN A 79 8.54 15.26 11.87
N VAL A 80 7.54 14.53 12.39
CA VAL A 80 6.85 13.41 11.75
C VAL A 80 5.36 13.69 11.88
N TYR A 81 4.70 13.79 10.73
CA TYR A 81 3.28 14.05 10.63
C TYR A 81 2.52 12.77 10.33
N PHE A 82 1.25 12.75 10.73
CA PHE A 82 0.34 11.63 10.50
C PHE A 82 -0.75 12.03 9.52
N MET A 83 -0.98 11.18 8.53
CA MET A 83 -2.12 11.26 7.61
C MET A 83 -3.13 10.18 7.98
N VAL A 84 -4.41 10.55 8.08
CA VAL A 84 -5.45 9.64 8.54
C VAL A 84 -5.79 8.65 7.42
N THR A 85 -5.59 7.37 7.69
CA THR A 85 -5.79 6.29 6.71
C THR A 85 -6.36 5.02 7.35
N THR A 86 -7.00 4.17 6.54
CA THR A 86 -7.40 2.81 6.93
C THR A 86 -7.27 1.88 5.72
N GLU A 87 -7.26 0.58 5.98
CA GLU A 87 -7.47 -0.46 4.98
C GLU A 87 -8.74 -1.24 5.33
N VAL A 88 -9.56 -1.55 4.33
CA VAL A 88 -10.74 -2.41 4.50
C VAL A 88 -10.73 -3.53 3.47
N CYS A 89 -11.30 -4.68 3.84
CA CYS A 89 -11.47 -5.82 2.94
C CYS A 89 -12.92 -5.90 2.48
N THR A 90 -13.19 -5.86 1.17
CA THR A 90 -14.51 -6.17 0.63
C THR A 90 -14.61 -7.65 0.32
N ILE A 91 -15.75 -8.26 0.62
CA ILE A 91 -16.11 -9.61 0.16
C ILE A 91 -17.39 -9.51 -0.66
N SER A 92 -17.31 -9.98 -1.90
CA SER A 92 -18.41 -9.94 -2.86
C SER A 92 -18.36 -11.13 -3.81
N SER A 93 -19.29 -11.20 -4.77
CA SER A 93 -19.29 -12.17 -5.86
C SER A 93 -19.38 -11.44 -7.19
N PHE A 94 -18.57 -11.83 -8.16
CA PHE A 94 -18.60 -11.27 -9.50
C PHE A 94 -18.51 -12.41 -10.51
N GLU A 95 -19.47 -12.49 -11.43
CA GLU A 95 -19.60 -13.58 -12.41
C GLU A 95 -19.55 -14.98 -11.78
N GLY A 96 -20.20 -15.13 -10.61
CA GLY A 96 -20.26 -16.40 -9.89
C GLY A 96 -18.96 -16.80 -9.17
N LYS A 97 -17.94 -15.94 -9.15
CA LYS A 97 -16.68 -16.16 -8.41
C LYS A 97 -16.62 -15.27 -7.16
N PRO A 98 -16.21 -15.82 -6.00
CA PRO A 98 -15.99 -15.00 -4.82
C PRO A 98 -14.81 -14.05 -5.05
N ARG A 99 -14.98 -12.79 -4.65
CA ARG A 99 -13.97 -11.74 -4.72
C ARG A 99 -13.66 -11.26 -3.33
N ARG A 100 -12.36 -11.07 -3.07
CA ARG A 100 -11.86 -10.49 -1.82
C ARG A 100 -10.77 -9.52 -2.17
N ILE A 101 -10.98 -8.25 -1.86
CA ILE A 101 -10.10 -7.17 -2.30
C ILE A 101 -9.89 -6.23 -1.13
N HIS A 102 -8.64 -5.89 -0.88
CA HIS A 102 -8.29 -4.85 0.05
C HIS A 102 -8.23 -3.48 -0.63
N HIS A 103 -8.68 -2.48 0.09
CA HIS A 103 -8.72 -1.10 -0.35
C HIS A 103 -8.19 -0.20 0.76
N VAL A 104 -7.27 0.68 0.41
CA VAL A 104 -6.81 1.73 1.31
C VAL A 104 -7.64 2.99 1.07
N ILE A 105 -7.97 3.67 2.17
CA ILE A 105 -8.72 4.92 2.16
C ILE A 105 -7.89 5.97 2.88
N TRP A 106 -7.59 7.06 2.19
CA TRP A 106 -7.02 8.27 2.79
C TRP A 106 -8.12 9.33 2.94
N VAL A 107 -8.11 10.04 4.08
CA VAL A 107 -9.16 10.99 4.45
C VAL A 107 -8.56 12.30 4.96
N PRO A 108 -9.23 13.46 4.77
CA PRO A 108 -8.67 14.76 5.11
C PRO A 108 -8.63 15.03 6.62
N SER A 109 -9.42 14.32 7.44
CA SER A 109 -9.48 14.57 8.87
C SER A 109 -10.04 13.39 9.67
N LEU A 110 -9.82 13.41 10.99
CA LEU A 110 -10.39 12.44 11.94
C LEU A 110 -11.93 12.51 12.01
N GLU A 111 -12.52 13.67 11.73
CA GLU A 111 -13.98 13.84 11.66
C GLU A 111 -14.55 13.10 10.45
N VAL A 112 -13.87 13.19 9.29
CA VAL A 112 -14.27 12.42 8.10
C VAL A 112 -14.05 10.93 8.32
N ALA A 113 -12.98 10.54 9.02
CA ALA A 113 -12.75 9.14 9.42
C ALA A 113 -13.92 8.59 10.24
N GLU A 114 -14.44 9.36 11.20
CA GLU A 114 -15.58 8.96 12.04
C GLU A 114 -16.87 8.80 11.21
N GLN A 115 -17.16 9.74 10.32
CA GLN A 115 -18.32 9.66 9.42
C GLN A 115 -18.26 8.44 8.47
N ILE A 116 -17.08 8.13 7.93
CA ILE A 116 -16.88 6.92 7.12
C ILE A 116 -17.06 5.66 7.97
N SER A 117 -16.53 5.66 9.19
CA SER A 117 -16.67 4.52 10.11
C SER A 117 -18.16 4.25 10.41
N GLU A 118 -18.94 5.31 10.66
CA GLU A 118 -20.39 5.19 10.82
C GLU A 118 -21.06 4.59 9.58
N ALA A 119 -20.74 5.10 8.38
CA ALA A 119 -21.31 4.61 7.13
C ALA A 119 -20.95 3.14 6.85
N LEU A 120 -19.71 2.72 7.15
CA LEU A 120 -19.24 1.35 6.88
C LEU A 120 -19.69 0.33 7.94
N SER A 121 -20.12 0.78 9.12
CA SER A 121 -20.58 -0.10 10.21
C SER A 121 -21.81 -0.95 9.84
N ALA A 122 -22.59 -0.52 8.84
CA ALA A 122 -23.73 -1.28 8.31
C ALA A 122 -23.32 -2.55 7.55
N TYR A 123 -22.04 -2.68 7.16
CA TYR A 123 -21.55 -3.71 6.25
C TYR A 123 -20.62 -4.75 6.90
N GLY A 124 -20.23 -4.53 8.15
CA GLY A 124 -19.35 -5.45 8.88
C GLY A 124 -19.04 -4.96 10.29
N ASP A 125 -18.45 -5.85 11.10
CA ASP A 125 -18.01 -5.54 12.45
C ASP A 125 -16.66 -4.82 12.41
N LEU A 126 -16.66 -3.52 12.74
CA LEU A 126 -15.47 -2.68 12.75
C LEU A 126 -14.58 -2.88 13.99
N GLU A 127 -15.10 -3.54 15.04
CA GLU A 127 -14.35 -3.84 16.27
C GLU A 127 -13.54 -5.14 16.16
N ALA A 128 -13.87 -6.00 15.18
CA ALA A 128 -13.27 -7.32 15.06
C ALA A 128 -11.78 -7.33 14.67
N ASP A 129 -11.35 -6.32 13.92
CA ASP A 129 -9.99 -6.20 13.38
C ASP A 129 -9.73 -4.74 12.95
N GLY A 130 -8.46 -4.30 13.03
CA GLY A 130 -8.04 -3.01 12.46
C GLY A 130 -8.30 -2.89 10.96
N ARG A 131 -8.28 -4.02 10.24
CA ARG A 131 -8.78 -4.15 8.87
C ARG A 131 -10.11 -4.90 8.84
N PRO A 132 -11.26 -4.19 8.92
CA PRO A 132 -12.55 -4.83 8.91
C PRO A 132 -12.84 -5.50 7.56
N THR A 133 -13.61 -6.58 7.64
CA THR A 133 -14.15 -7.27 6.47
C THR A 133 -15.60 -6.84 6.27
N LEU A 134 -15.89 -6.26 5.10
CA LEU A 134 -17.16 -5.66 4.75
C LEU A 134 -17.86 -6.51 3.68
N ASN A 135 -19.11 -6.86 3.93
CA ASN A 135 -19.97 -7.56 2.97
C ASN A 135 -20.60 -6.55 2.00
N MET A 136 -19.77 -6.07 1.06
CA MET A 136 -20.15 -5.09 0.05
C MET A 136 -19.29 -5.23 -1.20
N GLU A 137 -19.74 -4.65 -2.31
CA GLU A 137 -18.97 -4.62 -3.55
C GLU A 137 -17.95 -3.46 -3.57
N PRO A 138 -16.80 -3.58 -4.25
CA PRO A 138 -15.86 -2.47 -4.40
C PRO A 138 -16.44 -1.15 -4.93
N PRO A 139 -17.35 -1.09 -5.95
CA PRO A 139 -17.97 0.17 -6.36
C PRO A 139 -18.80 0.80 -5.23
N GLU A 140 -19.55 0.00 -4.48
CA GLU A 140 -20.34 0.48 -3.34
C GLU A 140 -19.43 1.09 -2.26
N LEU A 141 -18.26 0.49 -2.01
CA LEU A 141 -17.28 1.06 -1.07
C LEU A 141 -16.83 2.46 -1.54
N VAL A 142 -16.48 2.59 -2.82
CA VAL A 142 -16.02 3.87 -3.37
C VAL A 142 -17.12 4.91 -3.32
N GLU A 143 -18.37 4.54 -3.63
CA GLU A 143 -19.53 5.41 -3.54
C GLU A 143 -19.70 5.93 -2.11
N ARG A 144 -19.85 5.02 -1.12
CA ARG A 144 -20.05 5.37 0.29
C ARG A 144 -18.95 6.27 0.85
N VAL A 145 -17.70 5.96 0.53
CA VAL A 145 -16.57 6.77 1.00
C VAL A 145 -16.57 8.15 0.36
N THR A 146 -16.89 8.26 -0.93
CA THR A 146 -16.87 9.55 -1.64
C THR A 146 -18.12 10.40 -1.43
N GLU A 147 -19.24 9.81 -0.99
CA GLU A 147 -20.45 10.51 -0.52
C GLU A 147 -20.15 11.36 0.74
N VAL A 148 -19.34 10.84 1.66
CA VAL A 148 -18.94 11.57 2.88
C VAL A 148 -18.07 12.78 2.53
N SER A 149 -17.08 12.60 1.65
CA SER A 149 -16.26 13.70 1.15
C SER A 149 -15.64 13.36 -0.20
N SER A 150 -15.76 14.27 -1.16
CA SER A 150 -15.11 14.16 -2.47
C SER A 150 -13.58 14.25 -2.43
N ASP A 151 -13.03 14.72 -1.30
CA ASP A 151 -11.59 14.80 -1.08
C ASP A 151 -10.97 13.48 -0.62
N ASN A 152 -11.79 12.47 -0.27
CA ASN A 152 -11.32 11.13 0.06
C ASN A 152 -10.64 10.48 -1.15
N LEU A 153 -9.62 9.68 -0.88
CA LEU A 153 -8.92 8.89 -1.89
C LEU A 153 -9.05 7.41 -1.55
N VAL A 154 -9.62 6.64 -2.47
CA VAL A 154 -9.73 5.18 -2.38
C VAL A 154 -8.89 4.56 -3.48
N PHE A 155 -8.12 3.53 -3.14
CA PHE A 155 -7.31 2.78 -4.10
C PHE A 155 -7.15 1.30 -3.68
N PRO A 156 -6.95 0.38 -4.64
CA PRO A 156 -6.64 -1.01 -4.31
C PRO A 156 -5.29 -1.10 -3.60
N ALA A 157 -5.27 -1.81 -2.46
CA ALA A 157 -4.05 -2.13 -1.74
C ALA A 157 -3.23 -3.19 -2.49
N HIS A 158 -1.90 -3.13 -2.34
CA HIS A 158 -0.93 -4.16 -2.76
C HIS A 158 -1.37 -5.01 -3.97
N ALA A 159 -1.55 -4.39 -5.13
CA ALA A 159 -2.45 -4.84 -6.20
C ALA A 159 -2.20 -6.26 -6.75
N TRP A 160 -1.01 -6.81 -6.56
CA TRP A 160 -0.58 -8.08 -7.16
C TRP A 160 -0.34 -9.22 -6.16
N THR A 161 -0.51 -8.99 -4.86
CA THR A 161 -0.39 -10.09 -3.89
C THR A 161 -1.40 -11.19 -4.26
N PRO A 162 -1.04 -12.49 -4.28
CA PRO A 162 -1.90 -13.51 -4.89
C PRO A 162 -3.31 -13.63 -4.27
N TRP A 163 -3.45 -13.20 -3.01
CA TRP A 163 -4.71 -13.14 -2.27
C TRP A 163 -5.07 -11.70 -1.94
N PHE A 164 -6.38 -11.44 -1.77
CA PHE A 164 -6.92 -10.17 -1.26
C PHE A 164 -6.54 -8.92 -2.07
N SER A 165 -6.11 -9.07 -3.32
CA SER A 165 -5.60 -7.97 -4.14
C SER A 165 -6.33 -7.86 -5.46
N LEU A 166 -6.33 -6.65 -6.04
CA LEU A 166 -7.04 -6.37 -7.30
C LEU A 166 -6.70 -7.36 -8.41
N PHE A 167 -5.43 -7.64 -8.67
CA PHE A 167 -4.98 -8.56 -9.72
C PHE A 167 -4.49 -9.90 -9.19
N GLY A 168 -4.75 -10.20 -7.91
CA GLY A 168 -4.32 -11.44 -7.27
C GLY A 168 -4.88 -12.67 -7.98
N ALA A 169 -4.02 -13.66 -8.23
CA ALA A 169 -4.33 -14.85 -9.03
C ALA A 169 -5.53 -15.69 -8.50
N PHE A 170 -5.86 -15.61 -7.21
CA PHE A 170 -6.87 -16.47 -6.59
C PHE A 170 -8.22 -15.80 -6.34
N SER A 171 -8.24 -14.52 -5.98
CA SER A 171 -9.47 -13.79 -5.58
C SER A 171 -9.62 -12.42 -6.25
N GLY A 172 -8.70 -12.04 -7.13
CA GLY A 172 -8.68 -10.77 -7.85
C GLY A 172 -9.46 -10.78 -9.16
N PHE A 173 -9.46 -9.65 -9.85
CA PHE A 173 -10.01 -9.39 -11.16
C PHE A 173 -8.91 -9.40 -12.23
N ASP A 174 -9.32 -9.45 -13.50
CA ASP A 174 -8.40 -9.31 -14.64
C ASP A 174 -8.31 -7.85 -15.12
N ARG A 175 -9.26 -7.00 -14.72
CA ARG A 175 -9.37 -5.59 -15.14
C ARG A 175 -9.77 -4.70 -13.99
N LEU A 176 -9.22 -3.48 -13.95
CA LEU A 176 -9.60 -2.46 -12.98
C LEU A 176 -11.09 -2.11 -13.13
N LYS A 177 -11.55 -1.98 -14.38
CA LYS A 177 -12.96 -1.67 -14.70
C LYS A 177 -13.95 -2.69 -14.16
N ASP A 178 -13.59 -3.97 -14.15
CA ASP A 178 -14.51 -5.02 -13.69
C ASP A 178 -14.64 -4.98 -12.16
N CYS A 179 -13.57 -4.62 -11.45
CA CYS A 179 -13.59 -4.46 -10.00
C CYS A 179 -14.43 -3.26 -9.55
N TYR A 180 -14.17 -2.07 -10.12
CA TYR A 180 -14.77 -0.83 -9.65
C TYR A 180 -15.94 -0.32 -10.51
N GLN A 181 -16.27 -1.02 -11.59
CA GLN A 181 -17.45 -0.77 -12.44
C GLN A 181 -17.60 0.71 -12.83
N ASP A 182 -18.76 1.32 -12.63
CA ASP A 182 -19.06 2.73 -12.88
C ASP A 182 -18.22 3.69 -12.00
N MET A 183 -17.81 3.25 -10.81
CA MET A 183 -16.92 3.99 -9.90
C MET A 183 -15.45 3.96 -10.31
N THR A 184 -15.08 3.25 -11.38
CA THR A 184 -13.70 3.22 -11.90
C THR A 184 -13.13 4.63 -12.08
N GLY A 185 -13.92 5.59 -12.58
CA GLY A 185 -13.49 6.98 -12.78
C GLY A 185 -13.07 7.72 -11.49
N ARG A 186 -13.41 7.19 -10.31
CA ARG A 186 -13.05 7.72 -8.99
C ARG A 186 -11.75 7.14 -8.43
N ILE A 187 -11.19 6.11 -9.05
CA ILE A 187 -9.89 5.56 -8.67
C ILE A 187 -8.79 6.34 -9.38
N TYR A 188 -7.87 6.92 -8.60
CA TYR A 188 -6.78 7.77 -9.08
C TYR A 188 -5.39 7.21 -8.77
N ALA A 189 -5.29 6.23 -7.88
CA ALA A 189 -4.04 5.60 -7.51
C ALA A 189 -4.17 4.08 -7.47
N LEU A 190 -3.04 3.39 -7.50
CA LEU A 190 -2.92 1.96 -7.26
C LEU A 190 -1.63 1.71 -6.49
N GLU A 191 -1.73 0.94 -5.42
CA GLU A 191 -0.56 0.54 -4.61
C GLU A 191 0.11 -0.70 -5.21
N THR A 192 1.41 -0.63 -5.46
CA THR A 192 2.20 -1.75 -5.99
C THR A 192 2.18 -2.93 -5.02
N GLY A 193 2.55 -2.64 -3.76
CA GLY A 193 2.87 -3.61 -2.73
C GLY A 193 4.13 -4.42 -3.04
N LEU A 194 4.64 -5.10 -2.01
CA LEU A 194 5.94 -5.79 -2.00
C LEU A 194 6.18 -6.86 -3.09
N SER A 195 5.16 -7.22 -3.85
CA SER A 195 5.22 -8.26 -4.88
C SER A 195 5.28 -7.69 -6.30
N SER A 196 5.20 -6.37 -6.47
CA SER A 196 5.31 -5.72 -7.78
C SER A 196 6.00 -4.36 -7.66
N ASP A 197 6.44 -3.83 -8.79
CA ASP A 197 7.04 -2.50 -8.88
C ASP A 197 6.44 -1.73 -10.08
N PRO A 198 6.83 -0.46 -10.30
CA PRO A 198 6.29 0.33 -11.40
C PRO A 198 6.54 -0.29 -12.79
N PRO A 199 7.73 -0.84 -13.13
CA PRO A 199 7.94 -1.58 -14.37
C PRO A 199 6.93 -2.71 -14.61
N MET A 200 6.59 -3.52 -13.59
CA MET A 200 5.57 -4.56 -13.73
C MET A 200 4.19 -3.96 -14.03
N ASN A 201 3.81 -2.90 -13.32
CA ASN A 201 2.50 -2.24 -13.46
C ASN A 201 2.34 -1.49 -14.78
N TRP A 202 3.41 -0.90 -15.31
CA TRP A 202 3.44 -0.16 -16.58
C TRP A 202 3.11 -1.02 -17.80
N ARG A 203 3.19 -2.33 -17.64
CA ARG A 203 2.86 -3.30 -18.69
C ARG A 203 1.36 -3.47 -18.93
N VAL A 204 0.52 -2.87 -18.09
CA VAL A 204 -0.95 -2.92 -18.20
C VAL A 204 -1.47 -1.52 -18.53
N SER A 205 -1.88 -1.29 -19.78
CA SER A 205 -2.24 0.05 -20.26
C SER A 205 -3.42 0.70 -19.53
N GLU A 206 -4.35 -0.10 -19.00
CA GLU A 206 -5.47 0.39 -18.19
C GLU A 206 -5.00 1.20 -16.96
N LEU A 207 -3.81 0.89 -16.43
CA LEU A 207 -3.23 1.55 -15.25
C LEU A 207 -2.56 2.89 -15.56
N ASP A 208 -2.39 3.26 -16.84
CA ASP A 208 -1.75 4.52 -17.22
C ASP A 208 -2.45 5.76 -16.67
N ARG A 209 -3.76 5.65 -16.45
CA ARG A 209 -4.53 6.77 -15.91
C ARG A 209 -4.28 6.99 -14.41
N LEU A 210 -3.73 6.01 -13.70
CA LEU A 210 -3.50 6.03 -12.25
C LEU A 210 -2.09 6.51 -11.89
N ALA A 211 -1.96 7.06 -10.69
CA ALA A 211 -0.68 7.18 -10.00
C ALA A 211 -0.31 5.81 -9.40
N ILE A 212 0.90 5.34 -9.70
CA ILE A 212 1.45 4.13 -9.06
C ILE A 212 2.16 4.60 -7.79
N ILE A 213 1.68 4.13 -6.64
CA ILE A 213 2.20 4.47 -5.32
C ILE A 213 2.70 3.21 -4.61
N SER A 214 3.53 3.39 -3.59
CA SER A 214 4.17 2.29 -2.87
C SER A 214 4.21 2.58 -1.38
N ASN A 215 3.76 1.62 -0.56
CA ASN A 215 3.61 1.77 0.87
C ASN A 215 3.95 0.47 1.57
N SER A 216 4.37 0.55 2.84
CA SER A 216 5.01 -0.59 3.49
C SER A 216 4.08 -1.73 3.89
N ASP A 217 2.77 -1.49 4.04
CA ASP A 217 1.85 -2.42 4.71
C ASP A 217 2.45 -2.90 6.04
N SER A 218 2.93 -1.92 6.84
CA SER A 218 3.72 -2.24 8.02
C SER A 218 2.86 -2.77 9.17
N HIS A 219 3.23 -3.94 9.63
CA HIS A 219 2.71 -4.59 10.84
C HIS A 219 3.67 -4.45 12.04
N SER A 220 4.71 -3.61 11.92
CA SER A 220 5.69 -3.37 12.98
C SER A 220 6.36 -2.00 12.84
N PHE A 221 6.51 -1.29 13.96
CA PHE A 221 7.09 0.06 13.97
C PHE A 221 8.58 0.09 13.63
N TRP A 222 9.26 -1.06 13.55
CA TRP A 222 10.71 -1.09 13.31
C TRP A 222 11.10 -0.63 11.89
N PRO A 223 12.23 0.09 11.69
CA PRO A 223 12.62 0.69 10.40
C PRO A 223 12.91 -0.28 9.24
N TRP A 224 13.03 -1.58 9.52
CA TRP A 224 13.14 -2.62 8.48
C TRP A 224 11.77 -3.09 7.96
N ARG A 225 10.68 -2.68 8.60
CA ARG A 225 9.30 -2.87 8.14
C ARG A 225 8.67 -1.54 7.76
N LEU A 226 8.61 -0.60 8.69
CA LEU A 226 8.10 0.76 8.48
C LEU A 226 8.91 1.48 7.39
N GLY A 227 8.23 2.01 6.37
CA GLY A 227 8.87 2.69 5.24
C GLY A 227 9.79 1.82 4.39
N ARG A 228 9.65 0.49 4.41
CA ARG A 228 10.34 -0.37 3.41
C ARG A 228 9.91 -0.03 1.98
N GLU A 229 8.71 0.52 1.86
CA GLU A 229 8.15 1.14 0.66
C GLU A 229 7.59 2.50 1.04
N ALA A 230 7.72 3.49 0.15
CA ALA A 230 7.31 4.87 0.42
C ALA A 230 7.16 5.69 -0.87
N ASN A 231 6.58 6.87 -0.74
CA ASN A 231 6.33 7.82 -1.83
C ASN A 231 7.06 9.13 -1.56
N VAL A 232 7.74 9.68 -2.57
CA VAL A 232 8.51 10.92 -2.43
C VAL A 232 7.83 12.06 -3.19
N PHE A 233 7.49 13.13 -2.47
CA PHE A 233 6.89 14.34 -3.02
C PHE A 233 7.76 15.57 -2.78
N GLU A 234 7.57 16.57 -3.62
CA GLU A 234 8.15 17.91 -3.47
C GLU A 234 7.01 18.93 -3.53
N LEU A 235 6.56 19.39 -2.35
CA LEU A 235 5.37 20.24 -2.23
C LEU A 235 5.76 21.59 -1.60
N PRO A 236 5.47 22.73 -2.28
CA PRO A 236 5.71 24.05 -1.72
C PRO A 236 4.94 24.29 -0.41
N GLU A 237 3.69 23.82 -0.37
CA GLU A 237 2.79 23.92 0.78
C GLU A 237 2.23 22.51 1.08
N PRO A 238 2.86 21.77 2.00
CA PRO A 238 2.38 20.44 2.41
C PRO A 238 0.98 20.50 3.02
N SER A 239 0.13 19.60 2.56
CA SER A 239 -1.18 19.32 3.14
C SER A 239 -1.68 17.98 2.61
N TYR A 240 -2.67 17.38 3.27
CA TYR A 240 -3.40 16.23 2.73
C TYR A 240 -3.83 16.49 1.28
N LYS A 241 -4.45 17.66 1.05
CA LYS A 241 -4.98 18.04 -0.26
C LYS A 241 -3.88 18.19 -1.32
N ALA A 242 -2.72 18.73 -0.95
CA ALA A 242 -1.58 18.86 -1.86
C ALA A 242 -1.03 17.49 -2.28
N ILE A 243 -0.93 16.53 -1.34
CA ILE A 243 -0.54 15.14 -1.60
C ILE A 243 -1.52 14.47 -2.57
N VAL A 244 -2.82 14.49 -2.24
CA VAL A 244 -3.87 13.88 -3.07
C VAL A 244 -3.93 14.51 -4.46
N ASN A 245 -3.80 15.83 -4.56
CA ASN A 245 -3.81 16.52 -5.86
C ASN A 245 -2.57 16.20 -6.69
N ALA A 246 -1.40 16.01 -6.09
CA ALA A 246 -0.21 15.56 -6.82
C ALA A 246 -0.43 14.20 -7.48
N LEU A 247 -1.10 13.27 -6.79
CA LEU A 247 -1.47 11.96 -7.34
C LEU A 247 -2.53 12.09 -8.44
N LYS A 248 -3.64 12.79 -8.18
CA LYS A 248 -4.75 12.95 -9.13
C LYS A 248 -4.32 13.64 -10.44
N SER A 249 -3.45 14.66 -10.34
CA SER A 249 -2.95 15.41 -11.50
C SER A 249 -1.80 14.73 -12.23
N LYS A 250 -1.13 13.75 -11.60
CA LYS A 250 0.07 13.08 -12.13
C LYS A 250 1.19 14.08 -12.47
N ASP A 251 1.36 15.11 -11.65
CA ASP A 251 2.43 16.10 -11.82
C ASP A 251 3.75 15.55 -11.26
N ASN A 252 4.64 15.09 -12.15
CA ASN A 252 5.94 14.53 -11.76
C ASN A 252 6.91 15.53 -11.13
N ARG A 253 6.59 16.82 -11.14
CA ARG A 253 7.35 17.83 -10.38
C ARG A 253 6.96 17.82 -8.91
N ARG A 254 5.78 17.29 -8.57
CA ARG A 254 5.22 17.19 -7.23
C ARG A 254 5.30 15.77 -6.68
N PHE A 255 5.02 14.75 -7.48
CA PHE A 255 5.21 13.34 -7.12
C PHE A 255 6.42 12.79 -7.88
N LEU A 256 7.56 12.70 -7.19
CA LEU A 256 8.85 12.52 -7.84
C LEU A 256 9.12 11.06 -8.19
N PHE A 257 9.00 10.18 -7.20
CA PHE A 257 9.27 8.75 -7.34
C PHE A 257 8.73 7.93 -6.15
N THR A 258 8.68 6.62 -6.33
CA THR A 258 8.43 5.64 -5.26
C THR A 258 9.74 4.99 -4.80
N ILE A 259 9.78 4.61 -3.53
CA ILE A 259 10.77 3.72 -2.94
C ILE A 259 10.10 2.35 -2.86
N GLU A 260 10.70 1.35 -3.50
CA GLU A 260 10.11 0.02 -3.70
C GLU A 260 10.98 -1.05 -3.04
N THR A 261 10.37 -2.13 -2.57
CA THR A 261 11.08 -3.40 -2.36
C THR A 261 11.30 -4.04 -3.72
N ASP A 262 12.46 -4.69 -3.94
CA ASP A 262 12.63 -5.50 -5.15
C ASP A 262 11.63 -6.67 -5.14
N PRO A 263 10.71 -6.77 -6.12
CA PRO A 263 9.71 -7.84 -6.14
C PRO A 263 10.31 -9.25 -6.13
N ALA A 264 11.56 -9.41 -6.59
CA ALA A 264 12.27 -10.70 -6.58
C ALA A 264 12.54 -11.23 -5.15
N TYR A 265 12.47 -10.35 -4.13
CA TYR A 265 12.51 -10.75 -2.72
C TYR A 265 11.24 -11.49 -2.27
N GLY A 266 10.16 -11.36 -3.03
CA GLY A 266 8.87 -11.97 -2.77
C GLY A 266 8.88 -13.49 -2.85
N LYS A 267 8.34 -14.15 -1.82
CA LYS A 267 8.18 -15.61 -1.74
C LYS A 267 7.46 -16.23 -2.96
N TYR A 268 6.58 -15.47 -3.60
CA TYR A 268 5.76 -15.90 -4.74
C TYR A 268 6.10 -15.10 -6.02
N HIS A 269 7.30 -14.53 -6.13
CA HIS A 269 7.67 -13.76 -7.32
C HIS A 269 7.62 -14.62 -8.58
N TRP A 270 8.42 -15.69 -8.60
CA TRP A 270 8.44 -16.68 -9.67
C TRP A 270 7.50 -17.85 -9.44
N THR A 271 7.06 -18.44 -10.55
CA THR A 271 6.26 -19.67 -10.52
C THR A 271 7.14 -20.83 -10.09
N GLY A 272 6.63 -21.64 -9.16
CA GLY A 272 7.47 -22.66 -8.55
C GLY A 272 6.74 -23.80 -7.85
N HIS A 273 7.51 -24.83 -7.52
CA HIS A 273 7.05 -25.98 -6.75
C HIS A 273 8.03 -26.25 -5.60
N ARG A 274 7.68 -25.72 -4.42
CA ARG A 274 8.49 -25.76 -3.19
C ARG A 274 9.08 -27.14 -2.88
N ASN A 275 8.27 -28.20 -2.97
CA ASN A 275 8.70 -29.56 -2.62
C ASN A 275 9.78 -30.11 -3.55
N CYS A 276 9.89 -29.58 -4.78
CA CYS A 276 10.92 -29.96 -5.74
C CYS A 276 12.03 -28.91 -5.88
N GLY A 277 11.98 -27.80 -5.12
CA GLY A 277 12.94 -26.71 -5.26
C GLY A 277 12.90 -25.99 -6.62
N VAL A 278 11.80 -26.12 -7.36
CA VAL A 278 11.65 -25.50 -8.68
C VAL A 278 11.16 -24.06 -8.51
N SER A 279 11.82 -23.13 -9.19
CA SER A 279 11.44 -21.72 -9.32
C SER A 279 11.90 -21.23 -10.69
N MET A 280 11.00 -20.67 -11.50
CA MET A 280 11.35 -20.23 -12.86
C MET A 280 10.60 -18.95 -13.28
N PRO A 281 11.19 -18.14 -14.16
CA PRO A 281 10.54 -16.94 -14.69
C PRO A 281 9.26 -17.26 -15.46
N ALA A 282 8.36 -16.27 -15.55
CA ALA A 282 7.05 -16.37 -16.20
C ALA A 282 7.11 -17.03 -17.59
N ARG A 283 8.02 -16.58 -18.46
CA ARG A 283 8.16 -17.11 -19.83
C ARG A 283 8.49 -18.61 -19.86
N GLU A 284 9.24 -19.11 -18.89
CA GLU A 284 9.59 -20.53 -18.80
C GLU A 284 8.43 -21.33 -18.21
N ALA A 285 7.77 -20.80 -17.18
CA ALA A 285 6.60 -21.42 -16.56
C ALA A 285 5.44 -21.62 -17.56
N VAL A 286 5.17 -20.61 -18.38
CA VAL A 286 4.15 -20.67 -19.44
C VAL A 286 4.51 -21.73 -20.48
N LYS A 287 5.78 -21.82 -20.92
CA LYS A 287 6.25 -22.88 -21.83
C LYS A 287 6.13 -24.27 -21.23
N ALA A 288 6.32 -24.41 -19.92
CA ALA A 288 6.12 -25.65 -19.18
C ALA A 288 4.64 -25.98 -18.90
N GLY A 289 3.70 -25.12 -19.31
CA GLY A 289 2.26 -25.29 -19.06
C GLY A 289 1.89 -25.25 -17.58
N GLY A 290 2.70 -24.60 -16.75
CA GLY A 290 2.51 -24.59 -15.29
C GLY A 290 2.76 -25.94 -14.60
N ILE A 291 3.41 -26.89 -15.27
CA ILE A 291 3.69 -28.23 -14.75
C ILE A 291 5.15 -28.35 -14.29
N CYS A 292 5.34 -28.88 -13.09
CA CYS A 292 6.65 -29.11 -12.50
C CYS A 292 7.43 -30.16 -13.30
N PRO A 293 8.63 -29.84 -13.82
CA PRO A 293 9.42 -30.76 -14.65
C PRO A 293 9.96 -31.96 -13.87
N VAL A 294 9.95 -31.91 -12.53
CA VAL A 294 10.49 -32.97 -11.67
C VAL A 294 9.44 -34.02 -11.33
N CYS A 295 8.20 -33.61 -11.06
CA CYS A 295 7.17 -34.52 -10.54
C CYS A 295 5.83 -34.49 -11.30
N GLY A 296 5.69 -33.67 -12.34
CA GLY A 296 4.47 -33.59 -13.15
C GLY A 296 3.25 -32.94 -12.46
N ARG A 297 3.39 -32.43 -11.23
CA ARG A 297 2.32 -31.71 -10.52
C ARG A 297 2.27 -30.23 -10.92
N ARG A 298 1.11 -29.58 -10.75
CA ARG A 298 0.97 -28.13 -10.99
C ARG A 298 1.88 -27.33 -10.04
N MET A 299 2.51 -26.31 -10.60
CA MET A 299 3.27 -25.32 -9.86
C MET A 299 2.34 -24.27 -9.24
N THR A 300 2.79 -23.60 -8.18
CA THR A 300 2.16 -22.40 -7.67
C THR A 300 2.53 -21.24 -8.58
N GLN A 301 1.53 -20.62 -9.19
CA GLN A 301 1.70 -19.45 -10.04
C GLN A 301 2.36 -18.31 -9.26
N GLY A 302 3.39 -17.72 -9.86
CA GLY A 302 4.07 -16.54 -9.36
C GLY A 302 3.43 -15.24 -9.81
N VAL A 303 3.74 -14.15 -9.11
CA VAL A 303 3.23 -12.81 -9.41
C VAL A 303 3.73 -12.31 -10.76
N GLU A 304 4.98 -12.64 -11.14
CA GLU A 304 5.50 -12.29 -12.46
C GLU A 304 4.69 -12.94 -13.60
N GLU A 305 4.30 -14.21 -13.44
CA GLU A 305 3.44 -14.90 -14.42
C GLU A 305 2.06 -14.26 -14.47
N ARG A 306 1.49 -13.89 -13.32
CA ARG A 306 0.21 -13.19 -13.27
C ARG A 306 0.25 -11.82 -13.95
N VAL A 307 1.36 -11.08 -13.83
CA VAL A 307 1.57 -9.84 -14.59
C VAL A 307 1.67 -10.14 -16.08
N GLU A 308 2.41 -11.18 -16.48
CA GLU A 308 2.53 -11.59 -17.89
C GLU A 308 1.17 -11.91 -18.53
N GLU A 309 0.26 -12.54 -17.78
CA GLU A 309 -1.10 -12.84 -18.26
C GLU A 309 -1.94 -11.60 -18.58
N LEU A 310 -1.80 -10.55 -17.76
CA LEU A 310 -2.62 -9.33 -17.87
C LEU A 310 -1.93 -8.22 -18.66
N ALA A 311 -0.62 -8.34 -18.90
CA ALA A 311 0.16 -7.35 -19.61
C ALA A 311 -0.26 -7.24 -21.10
N ASP A 312 -0.49 -6.02 -21.55
CA ASP A 312 -0.70 -5.68 -22.97
C ASP A 312 0.53 -5.02 -23.61
N ARG A 313 1.63 -4.93 -22.86
CA ARG A 313 2.91 -4.33 -23.26
C ARG A 313 4.10 -5.20 -22.89
N PRO A 314 5.20 -5.08 -23.66
CA PRO A 314 6.41 -5.83 -23.38
C PRO A 314 7.03 -5.41 -22.05
N GLU A 315 7.80 -6.33 -21.47
CA GLU A 315 8.69 -6.07 -20.34
C GLU A 315 9.64 -4.90 -20.64
N GLY A 316 9.87 -4.05 -19.64
CA GLY A 316 10.71 -2.85 -19.75
C GLY A 316 10.04 -1.65 -20.41
N PHE A 317 8.77 -1.75 -20.83
CA PHE A 317 8.03 -0.59 -21.33
C PHE A 317 7.80 0.45 -20.22
N LYS A 318 8.17 1.71 -20.48
CA LYS A 318 7.88 2.84 -19.58
C LYS A 318 6.99 3.87 -20.30
N PRO A 319 5.74 4.10 -19.84
CA PRO A 319 4.89 5.13 -20.37
C PRO A 319 5.52 6.52 -20.17
N PRO A 320 5.33 7.46 -21.12
CA PRO A 320 5.88 8.80 -21.01
C PRO A 320 5.28 9.53 -19.80
N GLY A 321 6.09 10.36 -19.14
CA GLY A 321 5.59 11.17 -18.03
C GLY A 321 5.17 10.35 -16.81
N LYS A 322 5.71 9.15 -16.59
CA LYS A 322 5.58 8.44 -15.31
C LYS A 322 6.68 8.84 -14.31
N PRO A 323 6.37 8.96 -13.00
CA PRO A 323 7.37 9.16 -11.95
C PRO A 323 8.51 8.15 -11.99
N GLY A 324 9.63 8.49 -11.34
CA GLY A 324 10.72 7.54 -11.12
C GLY A 324 10.36 6.47 -10.09
N PHE A 325 11.28 5.54 -9.86
CA PHE A 325 11.26 4.65 -8.69
C PHE A 325 12.70 4.26 -8.35
N VAL A 326 12.91 3.80 -7.12
CA VAL A 326 14.19 3.22 -6.66
C VAL A 326 13.91 1.98 -5.83
N HIS A 327 14.69 0.92 -6.02
CA HIS A 327 14.66 -0.22 -5.11
C HIS A 327 15.55 0.05 -3.89
N LEU A 328 15.06 -0.27 -2.69
CA LEU A 328 15.78 -0.06 -1.44
C LEU A 328 15.78 -1.34 -0.60
N ILE A 329 16.97 -1.77 -0.18
CA ILE A 329 17.12 -2.78 0.87
C ILE A 329 17.28 -2.05 2.21
N PRO A 330 16.57 -2.42 3.29
CA PRO A 330 16.73 -1.79 4.60
C PRO A 330 18.18 -1.80 5.08
N LEU A 331 18.67 -0.66 5.58
CA LEU A 331 20.06 -0.53 6.08
C LEU A 331 20.40 -1.59 7.14
N SER A 332 19.44 -1.94 8.00
CA SER A 332 19.60 -2.99 9.00
C SER A 332 19.89 -4.37 8.39
N GLU A 333 19.34 -4.70 7.23
CA GLU A 333 19.63 -5.95 6.51
C GLU A 333 21.03 -5.90 5.89
N ILE A 334 21.45 -4.75 5.38
CA ILE A 334 22.80 -4.54 4.85
C ILE A 334 23.84 -4.72 5.98
N ILE A 335 23.61 -4.11 7.14
CA ILE A 335 24.49 -4.22 8.31
C ILE A 335 24.52 -5.67 8.80
N ALA A 336 23.36 -6.32 8.97
CA ALA A 336 23.28 -7.70 9.41
C ALA A 336 24.06 -8.64 8.48
N THR A 337 23.87 -8.49 7.16
CA THR A 337 24.58 -9.28 6.15
C THR A 337 26.09 -9.03 6.21
N SER A 338 26.51 -7.77 6.32
CA SER A 338 27.94 -7.41 6.41
C SER A 338 28.61 -7.95 7.67
N LEU A 339 27.86 -8.16 8.75
CA LEU A 339 28.35 -8.70 10.02
C LEU A 339 28.19 -10.24 10.11
N GLY A 340 27.68 -10.90 9.07
CA GLY A 340 27.42 -12.33 9.07
C GLY A 340 26.30 -12.75 10.03
N LEU A 341 25.31 -11.88 10.25
CA LEU A 341 24.18 -12.11 11.16
C LEU A 341 22.99 -12.66 10.40
N GLU A 342 22.26 -13.57 11.04
CA GLU A 342 21.09 -14.22 10.44
C GLU A 342 19.86 -13.31 10.35
N ASN A 343 19.77 -12.27 11.19
CA ASN A 343 18.58 -11.42 11.24
C ASN A 343 18.90 -9.94 11.55
N PRO A 344 18.08 -9.00 11.06
CA PRO A 344 18.25 -7.56 11.31
C PRO A 344 17.82 -7.13 12.73
N GLN A 345 17.33 -8.05 13.56
CA GLN A 345 16.88 -7.79 14.94
C GLN A 345 18.05 -7.91 15.94
N ASP A 346 19.20 -8.43 15.51
CA ASP A 346 20.37 -8.57 16.36
C ASP A 346 20.79 -7.20 16.92
N ARG A 347 21.07 -7.16 18.23
CA ARG A 347 21.43 -5.92 18.94
C ARG A 347 22.66 -5.24 18.34
N ARG A 348 23.55 -5.95 17.64
CA ARG A 348 24.72 -5.34 16.99
C ARG A 348 24.36 -4.45 15.79
N VAL A 349 23.13 -4.55 15.30
CA VAL A 349 22.61 -3.69 14.21
C VAL A 349 22.12 -2.34 14.72
N TRP A 350 21.84 -2.21 16.03
CA TRP A 350 21.18 -1.07 16.68
C TRP A 350 22.04 -0.43 17.76
#